data_AF-A0A1F4XT61-F1
#
_entry.id   AF-A0A1F4XT61-F1
#
_cell.length_a   1.000
_cell.length_b   1.000
_cell.length_c   1.000
_cell.angle_alpha   90.00
_cell.angle_beta   90.00
_cell.angle_gamma   90.00
#
_symmetry.space_group_name_H-M   'P 1'
#
loop_
_entity.id
_entity.type
_entity.pdbx_description
1 polymer ?
#
loop_
_entity_poly.entity_id
_entity_poly.type
_entity_poly.pdbx_seq_one_letter_code
_entity_poly.pdbx_strand_id
1 'polypeptide(L)'
;MDQNSLDDFRKFTANRFEAVIVAAKHARRKNQILNEEEALAQSGEEVNKPRMEMIISSALKEVVQGKVKFERPKNTEKKFAK
;
A
#
# COMPACT_ATOMS: atom_id res chain seq x y z
N MET A 1 -2.61 -10.71 -19.24
CA MET A 1 -3.26 -9.95 -18.14
C MET A 1 -4.18 -10.93 -17.44
N ASP A 2 -3.69 -11.57 -16.38
CA ASP A 2 -4.38 -12.72 -15.77
C ASP A 2 -5.62 -12.25 -15.02
N GLN A 3 -6.78 -12.64 -15.54
CA GLN A 3 -8.11 -12.29 -15.03
C GLN A 3 -8.32 -12.74 -13.57
N ASN A 4 -7.56 -13.74 -13.12
CA ASN A 4 -7.56 -14.27 -11.74
C ASN A 4 -7.06 -13.24 -10.70
N SER A 5 -6.19 -12.30 -11.08
CA SER A 5 -5.58 -11.37 -10.13
C SER A 5 -6.55 -10.33 -9.55
N LEU A 6 -7.58 -9.95 -10.31
CA LEU A 6 -8.59 -8.99 -9.87
C LEU A 6 -9.58 -9.58 -8.86
N ASP A 7 -9.86 -10.87 -8.97
CA ASP A 7 -10.75 -11.56 -8.05
C ASP A 7 -10.09 -11.74 -6.68
N ASP A 8 -8.78 -11.88 -6.63
CA ASP A 8 -8.05 -11.96 -5.36
C ASP A 8 -8.11 -10.64 -4.56
N PHE A 9 -8.16 -9.48 -5.22
CA PHE A 9 -8.36 -8.21 -4.53
C PHE A 9 -9.73 -8.11 -3.85
N ARG A 10 -10.76 -8.75 -4.40
CA ARG A 10 -12.11 -8.74 -3.82
C ARG A 10 -12.21 -9.53 -2.51
N LYS A 11 -11.23 -10.39 -2.21
CA LYS A 11 -11.16 -11.11 -0.93
C LYS A 11 -10.80 -10.19 0.24
N PHE A 12 -10.04 -9.13 -0.02
CA PHE A 12 -9.50 -8.24 1.01
C PHE A 12 -10.05 -6.81 0.92
N THR A 13 -10.60 -6.43 -0.23
CA THR A 13 -11.14 -5.10 -0.50
C THR A 13 -12.55 -5.19 -1.05
N ALA A 14 -13.39 -4.22 -0.70
CA ALA A 14 -14.79 -4.16 -1.07
C ALA A 14 -14.98 -3.98 -2.58
N ASN A 15 -14.05 -3.31 -3.25
CA ASN A 15 -14.07 -3.12 -4.70
C ASN A 15 -12.68 -2.76 -5.26
N ARG A 16 -12.56 -2.78 -6.59
CA ARG A 16 -11.31 -2.47 -7.30
C ARG A 16 -10.74 -1.08 -6.99
N PHE A 17 -11.57 -0.10 -6.66
CA PHE A 17 -11.10 1.25 -6.35
C PHE A 17 -10.49 1.31 -4.95
N GLU A 18 -11.10 0.60 -3.98
CA GLU A 18 -10.50 0.45 -2.65
C GLU A 18 -9.14 -0.24 -2.74
N ALA A 19 -9.00 -1.29 -3.54
CA ALA A 19 -7.70 -1.94 -3.80
C ALA A 19 -6.63 -0.95 -4.27
N VAL A 20 -6.97 -0.07 -5.22
CA VAL A 20 -6.05 0.97 -5.71
C VAL A 20 -5.68 1.95 -4.59
N ILE A 21 -6.66 2.41 -3.81
CA ILE A 21 -6.42 3.38 -2.72
C ILE A 21 -5.52 2.78 -1.64
N VAL A 22 -5.80 1.55 -1.22
CA VAL A 22 -5.02 0.84 -0.20
C VAL A 22 -3.59 0.60 -0.71
N ALA A 23 -3.43 0.09 -1.93
CA ALA A 23 -2.11 -0.14 -2.53
C ALA A 23 -1.31 1.15 -2.68
N ALA A 24 -1.94 2.25 -3.11
CA ALA A 24 -1.27 3.55 -3.24
C ALA A 24 -0.82 4.11 -1.89
N LYS A 25 -1.67 4.04 -0.85
CA LYS A 25 -1.29 4.47 0.51
C LYS A 25 -0.15 3.63 1.07
N HIS A 26 -0.22 2.31 0.86
CA HIS A 26 0.83 1.39 1.29
C HIS A 26 2.16 1.64 0.57
N ALA A 27 2.13 1.86 -0.74
CA ALA A 27 3.31 2.22 -1.52
C ALA A 27 3.95 3.54 -1.05
N ARG A 28 3.14 4.56 -0.72
CA ARG A 28 3.65 5.83 -0.15
C ARG A 28 4.37 5.61 1.17
N ARG A 29 3.80 4.78 2.06
CA ARG A 29 4.44 4.44 3.33
C ARG A 29 5.77 3.73 3.12
N LYS A 30 5.83 2.78 2.18
CA LYS A 30 7.08 2.11 1.80
C LYS A 30 8.13 3.07 1.24
N ASN A 31 7.74 3.97 0.34
CA ASN A 31 8.64 5.02 -0.16
C ASN A 31 9.20 5.87 0.99
N GLN A 32 8.35 6.25 1.94
CA GLN A 32 8.79 7.06 3.07
C GLN A 32 9.82 6.32 3.92
N ILE A 33 9.56 5.05 4.27
CA ILE A 33 10.52 4.22 5.02
C ILE A 33 11.84 4.09 4.28
N LEU A 34 11.80 3.84 2.96
CA LEU A 34 13.02 3.75 2.15
C LEU A 34 13.80 5.06 2.12
N ASN A 35 13.12 6.20 2.04
CA ASN A 35 13.79 7.51 2.09
C ASN A 35 14.42 7.77 3.48
N GLU A 36 13.76 7.35 4.55
CA GLU A 36 14.28 7.43 5.92
C GLU A 36 15.51 6.53 6.10
N GLU A 37 15.43 5.29 5.61
CA GLU A 37 16.54 4.34 5.56
C GLU A 37 17.71 4.86 4.71
N GLU A 38 17.46 5.47 3.55
CA GLU A 38 18.51 6.08 2.73
C GLU A 38 19.18 7.27 3.43
N ALA A 39 18.41 8.08 4.18
CA ALA A 39 18.97 9.17 4.99
C ALA A 39 19.86 8.64 6.13
N LEU A 40 19.45 7.55 6.80
CA LEU A 40 20.26 6.84 7.80
C LEU A 40 21.53 6.23 7.17
N ALA A 41 21.43 5.66 5.97
CA ALA A 41 22.58 5.11 5.25
C ALA A 41 23.65 6.16 4.95
N GLN A 42 23.22 7.37 4.59
CA GLN A 42 24.13 8.50 4.35
C GLN A 42 24.84 8.97 5.63
N SER A 43 24.30 8.66 6.81
CA SER A 43 24.94 8.97 8.10
C SER A 43 26.02 7.96 8.53
N GLY A 44 26.27 6.92 7.74
CA GLY A 44 27.36 5.95 7.95
C GLY A 44 26.92 4.60 8.52
N GLU A 45 25.62 4.38 8.69
CA GLU A 45 25.07 3.07 9.06
C GLU A 45 24.83 2.20 7.81
N GLU A 46 25.19 0.91 7.85
CA GLU A 46 24.94 -0.01 6.73
C GLU A 46 23.44 -0.30 6.58
N VAL A 47 22.86 0.14 5.46
CA VAL A 47 21.45 -0.11 5.14
C VAL A 47 21.35 -1.11 4.00
N ASN A 48 20.56 -2.16 4.24
CA ASN A 48 20.28 -3.22 3.29
C ASN A 48 19.35 -2.69 2.18
N LYS A 49 19.90 -2.21 1.07
CA LYS A 49 19.10 -1.68 -0.05
C LYS A 49 18.25 -2.81 -0.67
N PRO A 50 16.90 -2.75 -0.58
CA PRO A 50 16.08 -3.76 -1.23
C PRO A 50 16.17 -3.64 -2.75
N ARG A 51 16.14 -4.80 -3.42
CA ARG A 51 16.17 -4.94 -4.88
C ARG A 51 15.10 -4.02 -5.51
N MET A 52 15.47 -3.39 -6.61
CA MET A 52 14.76 -2.35 -7.38
C MET A 52 13.41 -2.81 -7.98
N GLU A 53 12.54 -3.45 -7.20
CA GLU A 53 11.17 -3.74 -7.61
C GLU A 53 10.34 -2.47 -7.45
N MET A 54 9.56 -2.10 -8.47
CA MET A 54 8.71 -0.91 -8.41
C MET A 54 7.81 -1.00 -7.17
N ILE A 55 7.93 -0.03 -6.25
CA ILE A 55 7.29 -0.07 -4.92
C ILE A 55 5.77 -0.24 -5.02
N ILE A 56 5.16 0.29 -6.09
CA ILE A 56 3.73 0.07 -6.35
C ILE A 56 3.39 -1.39 -6.68
N SER A 57 4.26 -2.10 -7.38
CA SER A 57 4.06 -3.51 -7.73
C SER A 57 4.20 -4.42 -6.51
N SER A 58 5.16 -4.15 -5.62
CA SER A 58 5.29 -4.88 -4.35
C SER A 58 4.12 -4.58 -3.41
N ALA A 59 3.65 -3.33 -3.38
CA ALA A 59 2.48 -2.95 -2.58
C ALA A 59 1.20 -3.64 -3.08
N LEU A 60 0.97 -3.69 -4.40
CA LEU A 60 -0.17 -4.41 -4.98
C LEU A 60 -0.14 -5.90 -4.61
N LYS A 61 1.02 -6.56 -4.74
CA LYS A 61 1.18 -7.98 -4.34
C LYS A 61 0.84 -8.21 -2.88
N GLU A 62 1.29 -7.33 -1.98
CA GLU A 62 1.02 -7.46 -0.54
C GLU A 62 -0.45 -7.26 -0.18
N VAL A 63 -1.14 -6.37 -0.89
CA VAL A 63 -2.60 -6.20 -0.74
C VAL A 63 -3.33 -7.46 -1.21
N VAL A 64 -2.95 -8.04 -2.35
CA VAL A 64 -3.52 -9.31 -2.86
C VAL A 64 -3.27 -10.47 -1.89
N GLN A 65 -2.11 -10.48 -1.23
CA GLN A 65 -1.73 -11.52 -0.27
C GLN A 65 -2.36 -11.33 1.12
N GLY A 66 -3.16 -10.27 1.34
CA GLY A 66 -3.75 -9.96 2.64
C GLY A 66 -2.73 -9.56 3.72
N LYS A 67 -1.51 -9.17 3.32
CA LYS A 67 -0.44 -8.75 4.24
C LYS A 67 -0.64 -7.33 4.79
N VAL A 68 -1.51 -6.55 4.14
CA VAL A 68 -1.80 -5.17 4.53
C VAL A 68 -3.08 -5.11 5.37
N LYS A 69 -2.96 -4.69 6.63
CA LYS A 69 -4.10 -4.39 7.50
C LYS A 69 -4.49 -2.94 7.35
N PHE A 70 -5.78 -2.66 7.18
CA PHE A 70 -6.31 -1.30 7.08
C PHE A 70 -7.71 -1.22 7.69
N GLU A 71 -8.06 -0.03 8.19
CA GLU A 71 -9.38 0.25 8.74
C GLU A 71 -10.18 1.13 7.78
N ARG A 72 -11.49 0.89 7.72
CA ARG A 72 -12.43 1.76 7.00
C ARG A 72 -12.90 2.85 7.96
N PRO A 73 -12.97 4.11 7.51
CA PRO A 73 -13.60 5.14 8.32
C PRO A 73 -15.03 4.71 8.61
N LYS A 74 -15.40 4.64 9.90
CA LYS A 74 -16.80 4.49 10.31
C LYS A 74 -17.55 5.66 9.68
N ASN A 75 -18.61 5.37 8.93
CA ASN A 75 -19.39 6.32 8.15
C ASN A 75 -19.74 7.54 9.02
N THR A 76 -18.90 8.58 8.96
CA THR A 76 -19.19 9.86 9.58
C THR A 76 -19.92 10.60 8.50
N GLU A 77 -21.21 10.29 8.36
CA GLU A 77 -22.15 11.16 7.69
C GLU A 77 -22.11 12.49 8.42
N LYS A 78 -21.18 13.36 8.03
CA LYS A 78 -21.39 14.79 8.18
C LYS A 78 -22.58 15.08 7.30
N LYS A 79 -23.77 15.00 7.92
CA LYS A 79 -24.97 15.61 7.40
C LYS A 79 -24.57 17.06 7.17
N PHE A 80 -24.26 17.41 5.93
CA PHE A 80 -24.26 18.80 5.52
C PHE A 80 -25.72 19.22 5.64
N ALA A 81 -26.06 19.78 6.80
CA ALA A 81 -27.34 20.41 7.04
C ALA A 81 -27.48 21.49 5.96
N LYS A 82 -28.49 21.33 5.11
CA LYS A 82 -28.92 22.35 4.15
C LYS A 82 -29.55 23.51 4.92
#